data_AF-A0A0W7WAU9-F1
#
_entry.id   AF-A0A0W7WAU9-F1
#
_cell.length_a   1.000
_cell.length_b   1.000
_cell.length_c   1.000
_cell.angle_alpha   90.00
_cell.angle_beta   90.00
_cell.angle_gamma   90.00
#
_symmetry.space_group_name_H-M   'P 1'
#
loop_
_entity.id
_entity.type
_entity.pdbx_description
1 polymer ?
#
loop_
_entity_poly.entity_id
_entity_poly.type
_entity_poly.pdbx_seq_one_letter_code
_entity_poly.pdbx_strand_id
1 'polypeptide(L)' 'MNVDIAEWGGGLNVRIATKLPIPGLEQSEAIRAETPILERVRTMQVALAHELARLTGRDIRRVSVTVTGAIIPERKRVR' A
#
# COMPACT_ATOMS: atom_id res chain seq x y z
N MET A 1 -6.57 -2.31 -8.77
CA MET A 1 -5.43 -2.88 -8.02
C MET A 1 -5.11 -4.22 -8.64
N ASN A 2 -3.82 -4.52 -8.82
CA ASN A 2 -3.36 -5.82 -9.32
C ASN A 2 -2.39 -6.43 -8.29
N VAL A 3 -2.49 -7.74 -8.07
CA VAL A 3 -1.67 -8.48 -7.10
C VAL A 3 -1.16 -9.75 -7.77
N ASP A 4 0.14 -9.98 -7.66
CA ASP A 4 0.81 -11.18 -8.15
C ASP A 4 1.62 -11.82 -7.01
N ILE A 5 1.56 -13.15 -6.93
CA ILE A 5 2.22 -13.95 -5.90
C ILE A 5 3.00 -15.06 -6.60
N ALA A 6 4.30 -15.09 -6.36
CA ALA A 6 5.19 -16.10 -6.90
C ALA A 6 5.99 -16.75 -5.77
N GLU A 7 6.25 -18.04 -5.92
CA GLU A 7 7.15 -18.77 -5.03
C GLU A 7 8.59 -18.65 -5.52
N TRP A 8 9.52 -18.37 -4.61
CA TRP A 8 10.94 -18.35 -4.94
C TRP A 8 11.80 -18.51 -3.69
N GLY A 9 12.86 -19.33 -3.78
CA GLY A 9 13.83 -19.49 -2.69
C GLY A 9 13.23 -20.01 -1.37
N GLY A 10 12.15 -20.80 -1.43
CA GLY A 10 11.48 -21.38 -0.26
C GLY A 10 10.48 -20.47 0.46
N GLY A 11 10.23 -19.26 -0.05
CA GLY A 11 9.23 -18.33 0.49
C GLY A 11 8.35 -17.69 -0.58
N LEU A 12 7.49 -16.79 -0.14
CA LEU A 12 6.58 -16.05 -1.02
C LEU A 12 7.14 -14.67 -1.40
N ASN A 13 7.03 -14.35 -2.69
CA ASN A 13 7.23 -13.01 -3.22
C ASN A 13 5.90 -12.42 -3.66
N VAL A 14 5.60 -11.21 -3.20
CA VAL A 14 4.33 -10.54 -3.45
C VAL A 14 4.59 -9.24 -4.19
N ARG A 15 3.89 -9.01 -5.29
CA ARG A 15 3.94 -7.77 -6.07
C ARG A 15 2.56 -7.15 -6.10
N ILE A 16 2.48 -5.86 -5.79
CA ILE A 16 1.22 -5.11 -5.80
C ILE A 16 1.39 -3.89 -6.70
N ALA A 17 0.47 -3.72 -7.64
CA ALA A 17 0.31 -2.50 -8.40
C ALA A 17 -0.99 -1.81 -7.98
N THR A 18 -0.88 -0.64 -7.36
CA THR A 18 -2.04 0.07 -6.82
C THR A 18 -1.94 1.58 -6.95
N LYS A 19 -3.09 2.25 -6.96
CA LYS A 19 -3.16 3.70 -6.80
C LYS A 19 -3.21 4.03 -5.32
N LEU A 20 -2.57 5.11 -4.91
CA LEU A 20 -2.60 5.56 -3.52
C LEU A 20 -3.64 6.68 -3.33
N PRO A 21 -4.45 6.62 -2.26
CA PRO A 21 -5.30 7.75 -1.91
C PRO A 21 -4.43 8.91 -1.42
N ILE A 22 -4.70 10.10 -1.95
CA ILE A 22 -4.05 11.35 -1.58
C ILE A 22 -5.11 12.44 -1.34
N PRO A 23 -4.84 13.45 -0.51
CA PRO A 23 -5.66 14.63 -0.38
C PRO A 23 -5.68 15.42 -1.70
N GLY A 24 -6.77 16.15 -1.93
CA GLY A 24 -6.85 17.11 -3.03
C GLY A 24 -5.91 18.30 -2.80
N LEU A 25 -5.49 18.94 -3.87
CA LEU A 25 -4.53 20.06 -3.83
C LEU A 25 -5.06 21.28 -3.06
N GLU A 26 -6.38 21.41 -2.98
CA GLU A 26 -7.07 22.43 -2.20
C GLU A 26 -7.01 22.21 -0.68
N GLN A 27 -6.59 21.03 -0.23
CA GLN A 27 -6.61 20.62 1.18
C GLN A 27 -5.23 20.82 1.84
N SER A 28 -4.74 22.05 1.86
CA SER A 28 -3.39 22.38 2.37
C SER A 28 -3.09 21.85 3.77
N GLU A 29 -4.05 21.89 4.69
CA GLU A 29 -3.87 21.32 6.03
C GLU A 29 -3.79 19.78 6.01
N ALA A 30 -4.58 19.13 5.17
CA ALA A 30 -4.54 17.68 5.03
C ALA A 30 -3.21 17.23 4.42
N ILE A 31 -2.69 17.98 3.44
CA ILE A 31 -1.38 17.74 2.83
C ILE A 31 -0.27 17.88 3.88
N ARG A 32 -0.29 18.93 4.70
CA ARG A 32 0.72 19.16 5.75
C ARG A 32 0.69 18.10 6.85
N ALA A 33 -0.49 17.61 7.21
CA ALA A 33 -0.67 16.60 8.25
C ALA A 33 -0.39 15.18 7.77
N GLU A 34 -0.22 14.96 6.47
CA GLU A 34 -0.10 13.62 5.93
C GLU A 34 1.32 13.05 6.06
N THR A 35 1.38 11.75 6.36
CA THR A 35 2.61 10.98 6.33
C THR A 35 3.18 10.92 4.90
N PRO A 36 4.49 11.14 4.70
CA PRO A 36 5.12 11.01 3.39
C PRO A 36 4.82 9.67 2.72
N ILE A 37 4.62 9.69 1.40
CA ILE A 37 4.20 8.51 0.62
C ILE A 37 5.16 7.33 0.81
N LEU A 38 6.48 7.57 0.85
CA LEU A 38 7.47 6.51 1.03
C LEU A 38 7.31 5.80 2.38
N GLU A 39 7.02 6.56 3.43
CA GLU A 39 6.80 6.02 4.77
C GLU A 39 5.47 5.25 4.84
N ARG A 40 4.41 5.78 4.23
CA ARG A 40 3.12 5.06 4.09
C ARG A 40 3.32 3.70 3.38
N VAL A 41 4.03 3.70 2.25
CA VAL A 41 4.31 2.47 1.48
C VAL A 41 5.15 1.49 2.29
N ARG A 42 6.16 1.97 3.01
CA ARG A 42 6.99 1.12 3.89
C ARG A 42 6.14 0.45 4.97
N THR A 43 5.27 1.20 5.64
CA THR A 43 4.36 0.67 6.65
C THR A 43 3.40 -0.37 6.06
N MET A 44 2.86 -0.10 4.87
CA MET A 44 2.02 -1.07 4.15
C MET A 44 2.78 -2.36 3.80
N GLN A 45 4.03 -2.26 3.36
CA GLN A 45 4.86 -3.43 3.04
C GLN A 45 5.10 -4.32 4.25
N VAL A 46 5.42 -3.73 5.40
CA VAL A 46 5.64 -4.47 6.66
C VAL A 46 4.35 -5.11 7.16
N ALA A 47 3.26 -4.35 7.18
CA ALA A 47 1.95 -4.85 7.61
C ALA A 47 1.49 -6.03 6.75
N LEU A 48 1.65 -5.93 5.43
CA LEU A 48 1.27 -6.99 4.51
C LEU A 48 2.17 -8.22 4.65
N ALA A 49 3.49 -8.04 4.78
CA ALA A 49 4.40 -9.16 4.99
C ALA A 49 4.02 -9.95 6.25
N HIS A 50 3.73 -9.25 7.35
CA HIS A 50 3.28 -9.89 8.59
C HIS A 50 1.93 -10.59 8.45
N GLU A 51 0.95 -9.95 7.82
CA GLU A 51 -0.38 -10.55 7.66
C GLU A 51 -0.35 -11.78 6.75
N LEU A 52 0.35 -11.71 5.61
CA LEU A 52 0.48 -12.86 4.72
C LEU A 52 1.29 -13.99 5.35
N ALA A 53 2.32 -13.68 6.14
CA ALA A 53 3.05 -14.71 6.88
C ALA A 53 2.14 -15.43 7.88
N ARG A 54 1.31 -14.69 8.62
CA ARG A 54 0.32 -15.25 9.55
C ARG A 54 -0.71 -16.12 8.85
N LEU A 55 -1.29 -15.63 7.75
CA LEU A 55 -2.37 -16.31 7.04
C LEU A 55 -1.90 -17.56 6.28
N THR A 56 -0.70 -17.52 5.72
CA THR A 56 -0.19 -18.62 4.89
C THR A 56 0.72 -19.58 5.65
N GLY A 57 1.20 -19.21 6.84
CA GLY A 57 2.20 -19.98 7.58
C GLY A 57 3.59 -20.01 6.90
N ARG A 58 3.80 -19.15 5.89
CA ARG A 58 5.03 -19.12 5.09
C ARG A 58 5.76 -17.81 5.28
N ASP A 59 7.09 -17.89 5.19
CA ASP A 59 7.93 -16.71 5.20
C ASP A 59 7.74 -15.85 3.92
N ILE A 60 7.54 -14.55 4.10
CA ILE A 60 7.38 -13.58 3.01
C ILE A 60 8.73 -12.92 2.75
N ARG A 61 9.40 -13.35 1.68
CA ARG A 61 10.76 -12.91 1.37
C ARG A 61 10.82 -11.50 0.81
N ARG A 62 9.79 -11.10 0.04
CA ARG A 62 9.74 -9.77 -0.57
C ARG A 62 8.31 -9.32 -0.81
N VAL A 63 8.03 -8.07 -0.44
CA VAL A 63 6.84 -7.33 -0.86
C VAL A 63 7.28 -6.15 -1.72
N SER A 64 6.91 -6.15 -3.00
CA SER A 64 7.16 -5.06 -3.92
C SER A 64 5.87 -4.29 -4.19
N VAL A 65 5.87 -2.99 -3.93
CA VAL A 65 4.72 -2.13 -4.23
C VAL A 65 5.08 -1.18 -5.36
N THR A 66 4.24 -1.16 -6.39
CA THR A 66 4.30 -0.23 -7.51
C THR A 66 3.10 0.71 -7.40
N VAL A 67 3.38 1.99 -7.21
CA VAL A 67 2.35 3.03 -7.21
C VAL A 67 2.06 3.40 -8.66
N THR A 68 0.89 3.00 -9.16
CA THR A 68 0.48 3.23 -10.57
C THR A 68 -0.32 4.51 -10.77
N GLY A 69 -0.55 5.26 -9.70
CA GLY A 69 -1.21 6.56 -9.74
C GLY A 69 -1.74 6.98 -8.39
N ALA A 70 -2.53 8.05 -8.40
CA ALA A 70 -3.17 8.62 -7.23
C ALA A 70 -4.69 8.65 -7.41
N ILE A 71 -5.42 8.61 -6.30
CA ILE A 71 -6.89 8.79 -6.26
C ILE A 71 -7.17 9.86 -5.20
N ILE A 72 -7.97 10.87 -5.54
CA ILE A 72 -8.54 11.78 -4.55
C ILE A 72 -9.90 11.20 -4.16
N PRO A 73 -10.08 10.71 -2.92
CA PRO A 73 -11.34 10.11 -2.51
C PRO A 73 -12.46 11.16 -2.45
N GLU A 74 -13.59 10.87 -3.09
CA GLU A 74 -14.78 11.74 -3.05
C GLU A 74 -15.35 11.77 -1.63
N ARG A 75 -15.21 12.90 -0.94
CA ARG A 75 -15.89 13.14 0.34
C ARG A 75 -17.29 13.69 0.05
N LYS A 76 -18.30 12.84 0.16
CA LYS A 76 -19.71 13.25 0.12
C LYS A 76 -19.95 14.25 1.26
N ARG A 77 -20.26 15.51 0.95
CA ARG A 77 -20.69 16.48 1.96
C ARG A 77 -22.00 15.97 2.58
N VAL A 78 -21.95 15.60 3.86
CA VAL A 78 -23.17 15.48 4.68
C VAL A 78 -23.70 16.90 4.92
N ARG A 79 -24.94 17.14 4.48
CA ARG A 79 -25.72 18.35 4.78
C ARG A 79 -26.55 18.12 6.02
#